data_AF-A0A392QHZ0-F1
#
_entry.id   AF-A0A392QHZ0-F1
#
_cell.length_a   1.000
_cell.length_b   1.000
_cell.length_c   1.000
_cell.angle_alpha   90.00
_cell.angle_beta   90.00
_cell.angle_gamma   90.00
#
_symmetry.space_group_name_H-M   'P 1'
#
loop_
_entity.id
_entity.type
_entity.pdbx_description
1 polymer ?
#
loop_
_entity_poly.entity_id
_entity_poly.type
_entity_poly.pdbx_seq_one_letter_code
_entity_poly.pdbx_strand_id
1 'polypeptide(L)' 'LQCRSCDYSSESSKRIIDLNLHRENVTTIQGVLESFTMVENIDEARCSSCNQKEVMEKWYMLHKVPSVAV' A
#
# COMPACT_ATOMS: atom_id res chain seq x y z
N LEU A 1 -3.85 1.94 -5.42
CA LEU A 1 -3.16 3.15 -5.93
C LEU A 1 -4.23 4.11 -6.40
N GLN A 2 -4.24 5.34 -5.93
CA GLN A 2 -5.28 6.33 -6.26
C GLN A 2 -4.64 7.65 -6.69
N CYS A 3 -5.15 8.22 -7.78
CA CYS A 3 -4.78 9.56 -8.21
C CYS A 3 -5.56 10.60 -7.41
N ARG A 4 -4.87 11.56 -6.77
CA ARG A 4 -5.52 12.65 -6.02
C ARG A 4 -6.25 13.68 -6.89
N SER A 5 -5.97 13.72 -8.20
CA SER A 5 -6.54 14.74 -9.09
C SER A 5 -7.82 14.30 -9.78
N CYS A 6 -8.00 13.00 -10.02
CA CYS A 6 -9.17 12.48 -10.75
C CYS A 6 -9.84 11.28 -10.07
N ASP A 7 -9.41 10.92 -8.85
CA ASP A 7 -9.91 9.79 -8.07
C ASP A 7 -9.82 8.40 -8.73
N TYR A 8 -9.18 8.32 -9.90
CA TYR A 8 -8.94 7.05 -10.56
C TYR A 8 -8.12 6.14 -9.64
N SER A 9 -8.62 4.93 -9.42
CA SER A 9 -7.96 3.91 -8.64
C SER A 9 -7.52 2.74 -9.52
N SER A 10 -6.36 2.19 -9.21
CA SER A 10 -5.87 0.94 -9.76
C SER A 10 -5.44 0.01 -8.63
N GLU A 11 -5.73 -1.27 -8.84
CA GLU A 11 -5.43 -2.33 -7.91
C GLU A 11 -4.58 -3.40 -8.60
N SER A 12 -3.62 -3.95 -7.87
CA SER A 12 -2.89 -5.14 -8.30
C SER A 12 -2.72 -6.06 -7.12
N SER A 13 -2.81 -7.37 -7.38
CA SER A 13 -2.72 -8.40 -6.34
C SER A 13 -1.48 -9.25 -6.53
N LYS A 14 -0.78 -9.55 -5.46
CA LYS A 14 0.36 -10.48 -5.43
C LYS A 14 0.10 -11.59 -4.42
N ARG A 15 0.45 -12.83 -4.78
CA ARG A 15 0.50 -13.94 -3.82
C ARG A 15 1.80 -13.85 -3.03
N ILE A 16 1.68 -13.95 -1.71
CA ILE A 16 2.80 -13.99 -0.77
C ILE A 16 2.66 -15.24 0.11
N ILE A 17 3.79 -15.75 0.60
CA ILE A 17 3.85 -16.89 1.52
C ILE A 17 4.17 -16.42 2.95
N ASP A 18 4.88 -15.30 3.06
CA ASP A 18 5.24 -14.61 4.31
C ASP A 18 4.98 -13.10 4.19
N LEU A 19 4.94 -12.41 5.33
CA LEU A 19 4.89 -10.95 5.39
C LEU A 19 6.19 -10.39 5.98
N ASN A 20 7.03 -9.84 5.10
CA ASN A 20 8.24 -9.14 5.53
C ASN A 20 7.90 -7.76 6.06
N LEU A 21 7.97 -7.61 7.38
CA LEU A 21 7.63 -6.38 8.08
C LEU A 21 8.88 -5.59 8.45
N HIS A 22 8.97 -4.35 7.99
CA HIS A 22 10.04 -3.44 8.38
C HIS A 22 9.72 -2.77 9.72
N ARG A 23 10.73 -2.57 10.57
CA ARG A 23 10.59 -1.97 11.89
C ARG A 23 11.35 -0.65 11.96
N GLU A 24 10.71 0.43 11.53
CA GLU A 24 11.17 1.79 11.84
C GLU A 24 10.35 2.32 13.02
N ASN A 25 10.99 2.48 14.17
CA ASN A 25 10.43 3.17 15.35
C ASN A 25 9.17 2.55 16.00
N VAL A 26 8.84 1.29 15.72
CA VAL A 26 7.70 0.58 16.34
C VAL A 26 8.11 -0.64 17.16
N THR A 27 7.54 -0.76 18.37
CA THR A 27 7.90 -1.79 19.35
C THR A 27 6.92 -2.95 19.42
N THR A 28 5.71 -2.81 18.85
CA THR A 28 4.65 -3.83 18.91
C THR A 28 4.33 -4.38 17.52
N ILE A 29 3.91 -5.65 17.44
CA ILE A 29 3.47 -6.27 16.17
C ILE A 29 2.30 -5.48 15.58
N GLN A 30 1.34 -5.07 16.40
CA GLN A 30 0.21 -4.26 15.97
C GLN A 30 0.67 -2.97 15.29
N GLY A 31 1.57 -2.20 15.91
CA GLY A 31 2.02 -0.95 15.31
C GLY A 31 2.81 -1.16 14.00
N VAL A 32 3.54 -2.27 13.89
CA VAL A 32 4.23 -2.64 12.64
C VAL A 32 3.22 -3.00 11.54
N LEU A 33 2.16 -3.74 11.87
CA LEU A 33 1.08 -4.05 10.93
C LEU A 33 0.31 -2.79 10.51
N GLU A 34 0.03 -1.88 11.45
CA GLU A 34 -0.60 -0.58 11.16
C GLU A 34 0.27 0.24 10.20
N SER A 35 1.58 0.32 10.46
CA SER A 35 2.55 0.99 9.57
C SER A 35 2.56 0.37 8.17
N PHE A 36 2.48 -0.96 8.05
CA PHE A 36 2.45 -1.64 6.75
C PHE A 36 1.20 -1.28 5.92
N THR A 37 0.08 -1.03 6.58
CA THR A 37 -1.19 -0.69 5.93
C THR A 37 -1.40 0.82 5.72
N MET A 38 -0.47 1.66 6.17
CA MET A 38 -0.60 3.11 6.07
C MET A 38 -0.54 3.58 4.60
N VAL A 39 -1.20 4.71 4.32
CA VAL A 39 -1.12 5.35 3.00
C VAL A 39 0.26 5.96 2.82
N GLU A 40 0.93 5.52 1.76
CA GLU A 40 2.17 6.08 1.21
C GLU A 40 1.84 7.05 0.09
N ASN A 41 2.58 8.16 0.00
CA ASN A 41 2.50 9.09 -1.13
C ASN A 41 3.64 8.81 -2.10
N ILE A 42 3.31 8.65 -3.38
CA ILE A 42 4.28 8.52 -4.46
C ILE A 42 4.30 9.83 -5.23
N ASP A 43 5.40 10.54 -5.12
CA ASP A 43 5.61 11.80 -5.84
C ASP A 43 5.91 11.53 -7.32
N GLU A 44 5.54 12.51 -8.17
CA GLU A 44 5.79 12.52 -9.61
C GLU A 44 5.27 11.30 -10.40
N ALA A 45 4.33 10.54 -9.85
CA ALA A 45 3.71 9.42 -10.52
C ALA A 45 2.73 9.92 -11.61
N ARG A 46 2.77 9.28 -12.78
CA ARG A 46 1.89 9.64 -13.89
C ARG A 46 0.62 8.81 -13.85
N CYS A 47 -0.53 9.46 -13.67
CA CYS A 47 -1.82 8.79 -13.68
C CYS A 47 -2.15 8.26 -15.10
N SER A 48 -2.55 7.00 -15.22
CA SER A 48 -2.93 6.40 -16.51
C SER A 48 -4.27 6.91 -17.05
N SER A 49 -5.12 7.51 -16.21
CA SER A 49 -6.43 8.04 -16.60
C SER A 49 -6.37 9.51 -17.03
N CYS A 50 -5.88 10.41 -16.17
CA CYS A 50 -5.82 11.85 -16.48
C CYS A 50 -4.49 12.32 -17.09
N ASN A 51 -3.47 11.44 -17.15
CA ASN A 51 -2.15 11.69 -17.72
C ASN A 51 -1.33 12.81 -17.04
N GLN A 52 -1.79 13.32 -15.90
CA GLN A 52 -1.08 14.29 -15.06
C GLN A 52 0.01 13.60 -14.23
N LYS A 53 1.10 14.33 -13.96
CA LYS A 53 2.15 13.94 -13.01
C LYS A 53 1.82 14.56 -11.66
N GLU A 54 1.47 13.74 -10.69
CA GLU A 54 0.96 14.21 -9.40
C GLU A 54 1.34 13.24 -8.28
N VAL A 55 1.01 13.61 -7.05
CA VAL A 55 1.09 12.71 -5.91
C VAL A 55 -0.01 11.65 -6.03
N MET A 56 0.39 10.38 -6.01
CA MET A 56 -0.54 9.25 -5.94
C MET A 56 -0.49 8.59 -4.56
N GLU A 57 -1.65 8.23 -4.05
CA GLU A 57 -1.77 7.50 -2.78
C GLU A 57 -1.68 5.99 -3.03
N LYS A 58 -0.86 5.31 -2.25
CA LYS A 58 -0.67 3.87 -2.31
C LYS A 58 -0.83 3.28 -0.91
N TRP A 59 -1.54 2.17 -0.83
CA TRP A 59 -1.68 1.41 0.40
C TRP A 59 -1.69 -0.08 0.04
N TYR A 60 -1.35 -0.91 1.01
CA TYR A 60 -1.43 -2.35 0.90
C TYR A 60 -2.51 -2.90 1.81
N MET A 61 -3.15 -3.98 1.37
CA MET A 61 -4.12 -4.71 2.17
C MET A 61 -4.02 -6.21 1.89
N LEU A 62 -4.36 -7.03 2.89
CA LEU A 62 -4.50 -8.46 2.72
C LEU A 62 -5.90 -8.76 2.19
N HIS A 63 -5.99 -9.15 0.92
CA HIS A 63 -7.26 -9.60 0.34
C HIS A 63 -7.77 -10.91 0.95
N LYS A 64 -6.85 -11.76 1.41
CA LYS A 64 -7.16 -13.04 2.05
C LYS A 64 -6.23 -13.24 3.22
N VAL A 65 -6.79 -13.70 4.33
CA VAL A 65 -6.04 -14.08 5.52
C VAL A 65 -5.68 -15.57 5.40
N PRO A 66 -4.41 -15.96 5.56
CA PRO A 66 -4.03 -17.36 5.53
C PRO A 66 -4.44 -18.07 6.82
N SER A 67 -4.58 -19.39 6.78
CA SER A 67 -4.84 -20.19 7.99
C SER A 67 -3.67 -20.18 8.98
N VAL A 68 -2.46 -19.92 8.49
CA VAL A 68 -1.23 -19.74 9.27
C VAL A 68 -0.52 -18.51 8.71
N ALA A 69 -0.17 -17.56 9.56
CA ALA A 69 0.62 -16.38 9.21
C ALA A 69 2.07 -16.57 9.66
N VAL A 70 3.01 -16.23 8.77
CA VAL A 70 4.46 -16.29 8.99
C VAL A 70 5.06 -14.93 8.68
#